data_AF-A0A2D9SMF7-F1
#
_entry.id   AF-A0A2D9SMF7-F1
#
_cell.length_a   1.000
_cell.length_b   1.000
_cell.length_c   1.000
_cell.angle_alpha   90.00
_cell.angle_beta   90.00
_cell.angle_gamma   90.00
#
_symmetry.space_group_name_H-M   'P 1'
#
loop_
_entity.id
_entity.type
_entity.pdbx_description
1 polymer ?
#
loop_
_entity_poly.entity_id
_entity_poly.type
_entity_poly.pdbx_seq_one_letter_code
_entity_poly.pdbx_strand_id
1 'polypeptide(L)'
;IAGRGPLIVAPRGMPNWFQNAVLQTNARVRIFALVLAVVAAGLVLLDFGDGLIPSFFYAWGWLTAAVAIWALLFPSTFRRFYNGVMVFMESSVDDVLLRGAGVLGVIFGLWMIYFGIEVI
;
A
#
# COMPACT_ATOMS: atom_id res chain seq x y z
N ILE A 1 -10.90 15.89 23.24
CA ILE A 1 -9.47 15.91 22.88
C ILE A 1 -8.99 14.47 22.75
N ALA A 2 -9.00 13.90 21.55
CA ALA A 2 -8.47 12.56 21.27
C ALA A 2 -8.23 12.37 19.75
N GLY A 3 -7.78 13.42 19.05
CA GLY A 3 -7.85 13.50 17.58
C GLY A 3 -6.54 13.38 16.81
N ARG A 4 -5.41 13.11 17.48
CA ARG A 4 -4.08 13.12 16.83
C ARG A 4 -3.12 12.09 17.45
N GLY A 5 -3.51 10.83 17.45
CA GLY A 5 -2.56 9.74 17.61
C GLY A 5 -1.89 9.42 16.27
N PRO A 6 -0.62 8.97 16.24
CA PRO A 6 -0.01 8.46 15.01
C PRO A 6 -0.91 7.38 14.40
N LEU A 7 -0.91 7.26 13.06
CA LEU A 7 -1.75 6.32 12.26
C LEU A 7 -1.73 4.86 12.77
N ILE A 8 -0.75 4.54 13.61
CA ILE A 8 -0.55 3.28 14.35
C ILE A 8 -1.67 3.02 15.39
N VAL A 9 -2.25 4.05 16.00
CA VAL A 9 -3.12 3.93 17.20
C VAL A 9 -4.62 4.03 16.88
N ALA A 10 -4.97 4.53 15.70
CA ALA A 10 -6.36 4.71 15.26
C ALA A 10 -6.68 3.77 14.08
N PRO A 11 -7.09 2.50 14.32
CA PRO A 11 -7.43 1.55 13.26
C PRO A 11 -8.58 2.04 12.36
N ARG A 12 -9.47 2.91 12.86
CA ARG A 12 -10.52 3.58 12.08
C ARG A 12 -10.07 4.86 11.39
N GLY A 13 -8.88 5.39 11.70
CA GLY A 13 -8.34 6.60 11.09
C GLY A 13 -7.69 6.34 9.73
N MET A 14 -7.04 5.18 9.56
CA MET A 14 -6.34 4.81 8.32
C MET A 14 -7.29 4.55 7.13
N PRO A 15 -8.41 3.82 7.28
CA PRO A 15 -9.40 3.65 6.22
C PRO A 15 -10.02 4.99 5.81
N ASN A 16 -10.37 5.82 6.78
CA ASN A 16 -10.95 7.14 6.54
C ASN A 16 -9.96 8.10 5.87
N TRP A 17 -8.68 8.06 6.25
CA TRP A 17 -7.65 8.84 5.57
C TRP A 17 -7.49 8.38 4.11
N PHE A 18 -7.40 7.07 3.86
CA PHE A 18 -7.25 6.54 2.50
C PHE A 18 -8.49 6.81 1.62
N GLN A 19 -9.69 6.68 2.20
CA GLN A 19 -10.93 7.04 1.52
C GLN A 19 -10.96 8.52 1.12
N ASN A 20 -10.54 9.40 2.03
CA ASN A 20 -10.54 10.84 1.78
C ASN A 20 -9.39 11.30 0.87
N ALA A 21 -8.19 10.77 1.06
CA ALA A 21 -6.99 11.19 0.34
C ALA A 21 -6.91 10.58 -1.07
N VAL A 22 -7.25 9.29 -1.22
CA VAL A 22 -7.00 8.53 -2.46
C VAL A 22 -8.31 8.19 -3.18
N LEU A 23 -9.32 7.70 -2.45
CA LEU A 23 -10.55 7.18 -3.05
C LEU A 23 -11.67 8.21 -3.21
N GLN A 24 -11.42 9.51 -3.07
CA GLN A 24 -12.46 10.54 -3.26
C GLN A 24 -12.84 10.72 -4.73
N THR A 25 -11.87 10.87 -5.64
CA THR A 25 -12.14 11.12 -7.08
C THR A 25 -11.35 10.18 -8.00
N ASN A 26 -11.90 9.87 -9.18
CA ASN A 26 -11.22 8.99 -10.14
C ASN A 26 -9.86 9.55 -10.55
N ALA A 27 -9.74 10.89 -10.59
CA ALA A 27 -8.47 11.56 -10.82
C ALA A 27 -7.44 11.28 -9.71
N ARG A 28 -7.83 11.30 -8.43
CA ARG A 28 -6.93 10.97 -7.31
C ARG A 28 -6.50 9.50 -7.30
N VAL A 29 -7.40 8.59 -7.64
CA VAL A 29 -7.05 7.16 -7.81
C VAL A 29 -6.00 7.00 -8.91
N ARG A 30 -6.14 7.71 -10.02
CA ARG A 30 -5.15 7.70 -11.10
C ARG A 30 -3.82 8.32 -10.67
N ILE A 31 -3.83 9.43 -9.94
CA ILE A 31 -2.61 10.03 -9.39
C ILE A 31 -1.89 9.03 -8.46
N PHE A 32 -2.64 8.35 -7.60
CA PHE A 32 -2.09 7.30 -6.74
C PHE A 32 -1.54 6.11 -7.55
N ALA A 33 -2.24 5.70 -8.60
CA ALA A 33 -1.76 4.69 -9.53
C ALA A 33 -0.46 5.12 -10.24
N LEU A 34 -0.30 6.40 -10.58
CA LEU A 34 0.96 6.92 -11.14
C LEU A 34 2.10 6.83 -10.12
N VAL A 35 1.85 7.16 -8.85
CA VAL A 35 2.85 6.98 -7.77
C VAL A 35 3.24 5.50 -7.66
N LEU A 36 2.27 4.59 -7.65
CA LEU A 36 2.55 3.15 -7.65
C LEU A 36 3.31 2.69 -8.90
N ALA A 37 3.02 3.26 -10.06
CA ALA A 37 3.73 2.94 -11.30
C ALA A 37 5.20 3.38 -11.25
N VAL A 38 5.49 4.54 -10.66
CA VAL A 38 6.88 5.01 -10.44
C VAL A 38 7.61 4.09 -9.46
N VAL A 39 6.96 3.70 -8.37
CA VAL A 39 7.53 2.73 -7.41
C VAL A 39 7.80 1.38 -8.07
N ALA A 40 6.83 0.87 -8.85
CA ALA A 40 6.97 -0.37 -9.59
C ALA A 40 8.12 -0.31 -10.61
N ALA A 41 8.23 0.80 -11.34
CA ALA A 41 9.34 1.04 -12.26
C ALA A 41 10.68 1.03 -11.51
N GLY A 42 10.76 1.65 -10.33
CA GLY A 42 11.93 1.57 -9.47
C GLY A 42 12.28 0.12 -9.08
N LEU A 43 11.30 -0.65 -8.63
CA LEU A 43 11.50 -2.05 -8.22
C LEU A 43 11.88 -3.00 -9.36
N VAL A 44 11.44 -2.72 -10.59
CA VAL A 44 11.73 -3.57 -11.76
C VAL A 44 13.00 -3.16 -12.49
N LEU A 45 13.32 -1.86 -12.52
CA LEU A 45 14.40 -1.32 -13.33
C LEU A 45 15.69 -1.04 -12.56
N LEU A 46 15.62 -0.90 -11.23
CA LEU A 46 16.83 -0.78 -10.43
C LEU A 46 17.53 -2.13 -10.37
N ASP A 47 18.84 -2.10 -10.57
CA ASP A 47 19.69 -3.26 -10.41
C ASP A 47 19.97 -3.45 -8.92
N PHE A 48 19.38 -4.50 -8.36
CA PHE A 48 19.53 -4.87 -6.95
C PHE A 48 20.64 -5.93 -6.75
N GLY A 49 21.41 -6.25 -7.79
CA GLY A 49 22.43 -7.30 -7.76
C GLY A 49 21.85 -8.72 -7.82
N ASP A 50 22.69 -9.71 -7.49
CA ASP A 50 22.34 -11.14 -7.60
C ASP A 50 21.90 -11.73 -6.25
N GLY A 51 20.75 -12.41 -6.22
CA GLY A 51 20.28 -13.15 -5.04
C GLY A 51 18.77 -13.37 -4.94
N LEU A 52 18.31 -13.89 -3.79
CA LEU A 52 16.90 -14.12 -3.46
C LEU A 52 16.12 -12.81 -3.18
N ILE A 53 16.80 -11.79 -2.66
CA ILE A 53 16.19 -10.50 -2.30
C ILE A 53 15.85 -9.68 -3.57
N PRO A 54 16.75 -9.55 -4.57
CA PRO A 54 16.44 -8.91 -5.85
C PRO A 54 15.26 -9.54 -6.60
N SER A 55 15.21 -10.87 -6.63
CA SER A 55 14.11 -11.61 -7.27
C SER A 55 12.78 -11.42 -6.53
N PHE A 56 12.79 -11.27 -5.20
CA PHE A 56 11.63 -10.87 -4.42
C PHE A 56 11.16 -9.44 -4.77
N PHE A 57 12.06 -8.47 -4.83
CA PHE A 57 11.72 -7.10 -5.22
C PHE A 57 11.19 -7.01 -6.65
N TYR A 58 11.75 -7.79 -7.57
CA TYR A 58 11.29 -7.87 -8.96
C TYR A 58 9.86 -8.41 -9.05
N ALA A 59 9.55 -9.49 -8.32
CA ALA A 59 8.20 -10.04 -8.25
C ALA A 59 7.20 -9.02 -7.65
N TRP A 60 7.60 -8.32 -6.58
CA TRP A 60 6.81 -7.24 -6.00
C TRP A 60 6.64 -6.05 -6.93
N GLY A 61 7.65 -5.72 -7.73
CA GLY A 61 7.59 -4.68 -8.75
C GLY A 61 6.53 -4.98 -9.80
N TRP A 62 6.51 -6.20 -10.33
CA TRP A 62 5.48 -6.64 -11.28
C TRP A 62 4.07 -6.68 -10.69
N LEU A 63 3.94 -7.16 -9.44
CA LEU A 63 2.65 -7.13 -8.74
C LEU A 63 2.15 -5.69 -8.58
N THR A 64 3.04 -4.79 -8.15
CA THR A 64 2.73 -3.37 -7.97
C THR A 64 2.39 -2.71 -9.32
N ALA A 65 3.09 -3.07 -10.40
CA ALA A 65 2.79 -2.61 -11.75
C ALA A 65 1.40 -3.05 -12.21
N ALA A 66 1.02 -4.31 -11.98
CA ALA A 66 -0.29 -4.82 -12.32
C ALA A 66 -1.41 -4.06 -11.56
N VAL A 67 -1.22 -3.81 -10.27
CA VAL A 67 -2.15 -3.02 -9.44
C VAL A 67 -2.23 -1.58 -9.94
N ALA A 68 -1.10 -0.96 -10.29
CA ALA A 68 -1.04 0.39 -10.83
C ALA A 68 -1.80 0.50 -12.15
N ILE A 69 -1.58 -0.42 -13.09
CA ILE A 69 -2.30 -0.47 -14.38
C ILE A 69 -3.80 -0.62 -14.14
N TRP A 70 -4.20 -1.52 -13.25
CA TRP A 70 -5.61 -1.74 -12.94
C TRP A 70 -6.28 -0.48 -12.36
N ALA A 71 -5.64 0.19 -11.39
CA ALA A 71 -6.14 1.42 -10.79
C ALA A 71 -6.15 2.61 -11.78
N LEU A 72 -5.22 2.64 -12.75
CA LEU A 72 -5.16 3.67 -13.78
C LEU A 72 -6.30 3.53 -14.80
N LEU A 73 -6.49 2.31 -15.31
CA LEU A 73 -7.46 1.99 -16.36
C LEU A 73 -8.89 1.93 -15.81
N PHE A 74 -9.08 1.33 -14.63
CA PHE A 74 -10.39 1.08 -14.03
C PHE A 74 -10.50 1.63 -12.60
N PRO A 75 -10.41 2.97 -12.42
CA PRO A 75 -10.39 3.58 -11.08
C PRO A 75 -11.68 3.35 -10.29
N SER A 76 -12.82 3.20 -10.96
CA SER A 76 -14.12 2.90 -10.33
C SER A 76 -14.18 1.47 -9.78
N THR A 77 -13.65 0.49 -10.52
CA THR A 77 -13.56 -0.91 -10.09
C THR A 77 -12.62 -1.05 -8.91
N PHE A 78 -11.44 -0.41 -8.99
CA PHE A 78 -10.47 -0.38 -7.91
C PHE A 78 -11.06 0.18 -6.62
N ARG A 79 -11.81 1.29 -6.72
CA ARG A 79 -12.50 1.88 -5.57
C ARG A 79 -13.55 0.96 -4.96
N ARG A 80 -14.38 0.32 -5.78
CA ARG A 80 -15.40 -0.61 -5.31
C ARG A 80 -14.78 -1.81 -4.59
N PHE A 81 -13.72 -2.36 -5.17
CA PHE A 81 -12.97 -3.45 -4.55
C PHE A 81 -12.42 -3.02 -3.18
N TYR A 82 -11.72 -1.89 -3.12
CA TYR A 82 -11.12 -1.43 -1.86
C TYR A 82 -12.16 -1.11 -0.78
N ASN A 83 -13.29 -0.49 -1.15
CA ASN A 83 -14.39 -0.26 -0.22
C ASN A 83 -14.99 -1.57 0.28
N GLY A 84 -15.15 -2.57 -0.59
CA GLY A 84 -15.64 -3.90 -0.21
C GLY A 84 -14.70 -4.61 0.76
N VAL A 85 -13.39 -4.57 0.50
CA VAL A 85 -12.36 -5.11 1.40
C VAL A 85 -12.40 -4.41 2.75
N MET A 86 -12.52 -3.07 2.77
CA MET A 86 -12.57 -2.32 4.02
C MET A 86 -13.82 -2.64 4.84
N VAL A 87 -15.00 -2.71 4.21
CA VAL A 87 -16.23 -3.12 4.90
C VAL A 87 -16.10 -4.53 5.45
N PHE A 88 -15.50 -5.45 4.69
CA PHE A 88 -15.23 -6.80 5.17
C PHE A 88 -14.29 -6.81 6.38
N MET A 89 -13.17 -6.08 6.31
CA MET A 89 -12.21 -5.98 7.42
C MET A 89 -12.85 -5.37 8.67
N GLU A 90 -13.63 -4.29 8.54
CA GLU A 90 -14.33 -3.67 9.67
C GLU A 90 -15.40 -4.60 10.27
N SER A 91 -16.06 -5.41 9.46
CA SER A 91 -17.09 -6.35 9.93
C SER A 91 -16.54 -7.64 10.55
N SER A 92 -15.32 -8.05 10.17
CA SER A 92 -14.81 -9.41 10.44
C SER A 92 -13.56 -9.45 11.31
N VAL A 93 -12.87 -8.32 11.51
CA VAL A 93 -11.57 -8.27 12.20
C VAL A 93 -11.65 -7.39 13.44
N ASP A 94 -11.31 -7.95 14.60
CA ASP A 94 -11.23 -7.20 15.86
C ASP A 94 -10.21 -6.06 15.77
N ASP A 95 -10.51 -4.94 16.44
CA ASP A 95 -9.65 -3.73 16.48
C ASP A 95 -8.20 -4.03 16.92
N VAL A 96 -7.99 -5.10 17.71
CA VAL A 96 -6.66 -5.56 18.15
C VAL A 96 -5.86 -6.16 16.99
N LEU A 97 -6.50 -6.96 16.13
CA LEU A 97 -5.87 -7.55 14.95
C LEU A 97 -5.54 -6.49 13.90
N LEU A 98 -6.41 -5.50 13.72
CA LEU A 98 -6.16 -4.35 12.83
C LEU A 98 -4.93 -3.54 13.27
N ARG A 99 -4.76 -3.33 14.59
CA ARG A 99 -3.56 -2.70 15.14
C ARG A 99 -2.31 -3.56 14.95
N GLY A 100 -2.43 -4.87 15.15
CA GLY A 100 -1.37 -5.83 14.89
C GLY A 100 -0.89 -5.79 13.43
N ALA A 101 -1.83 -5.80 12.47
CA ALA A 101 -1.52 -5.67 11.05
C ALA A 101 -0.84 -4.32 10.71
N GLY A 102 -1.29 -3.23 11.33
CA GLY A 102 -0.63 -1.92 11.18
C GLY A 102 0.81 -1.91 11.68
N VAL A 103 1.08 -2.49 12.86
CA VAL A 103 2.44 -2.60 13.41
C VAL A 103 3.31 -3.50 12.52
N LEU A 104 2.78 -4.64 12.06
CA LEU A 104 3.49 -5.52 11.13
C LEU A 104 3.81 -4.83 9.80
N GLY A 105 2.89 -4.01 9.28
CA GLY A 105 3.12 -3.21 8.08
C GLY A 105 4.25 -2.20 8.24
N VAL A 106 4.37 -1.56 9.42
CA VAL A 106 5.47 -0.63 9.71
C VAL A 106 6.80 -1.38 9.83
N ILE A 107 6.82 -2.53 10.53
CA ILE A 107 8.03 -3.37 10.64
C ILE A 107 8.46 -3.84 9.24
N PHE A 108 7.52 -4.28 8.42
CA PHE A 108 7.78 -4.70 7.05
C PHE A 108 8.30 -3.54 6.19
N GLY A 109 7.72 -2.34 6.33
CA GLY A 109 8.21 -1.14 5.64
C GLY A 109 9.63 -0.74 6.07
N LEU A 110 9.93 -0.79 7.37
CA LEU A 110 11.29 -0.55 7.89
C LEU A 110 12.28 -1.60 7.39
N TRP A 111 11.86 -2.86 7.34
CA TRP A 111 12.64 -3.96 6.78
C TRP A 111 12.94 -3.69 5.30
N MET A 112 11.93 -3.31 4.49
CA MET A 112 12.16 -2.95 3.08
C MET A 112 13.12 -1.77 2.91
N ILE A 113 13.05 -0.73 3.75
CA ILE A 113 13.98 0.41 3.70
C ILE A 113 15.40 -0.06 4.06
N TYR A 114 15.55 -0.87 5.11
CA TYR A 114 16.84 -1.40 5.54
C TYR A 114 17.52 -2.22 4.44
N PHE A 115 16.80 -3.19 3.86
CA PHE A 115 17.33 -3.99 2.75
C PHE A 115 17.51 -3.17 1.47
N GLY A 116 16.68 -2.15 1.24
CA GLY A 116 16.88 -1.22 0.13
C GLY A 116 18.15 -0.37 0.27
N ILE A 117 18.61 -0.09 1.50
CA ILE A 117 19.87 0.62 1.75
C ILE A 117 21.08 -0.31 1.58
N GLU A 118 20.98 -1.58 1.98
CA GLU A 118 22.10 -2.54 1.85
C GLU A 118 22.41 -2.93 0.40
N VAL A 119 21.48 -2.69 -0.53
CA VAL A 119 21.62 -3.05 -1.95
C VAL A 119 22.18 -1.89 -2.81
N ILE A 120 22.23 -0.67 -2.28
CA ILE A 120 22.87 0.50 -2.92
C ILE A 120 24.35 0.56 -2.54
#